data_AF-A0A8S1PF27-F1
#
_entry.id   AF-A0A8S1PF27-F1
#
_cell.length_a   1.000
_cell.length_b   1.000
_cell.length_c   1.000
_cell.angle_alpha   90.00
_cell.angle_beta   90.00
_cell.angle_gamma   90.00
#
_symmetry.space_group_name_H-M   'P 1'
#
loop_
_entity.id
_entity.type
_entity.pdbx_description
1 polymer ?
#
loop_
_entity_poly.entity_id
_entity_poly.type
_entity_poly.pdbx_seq_one_letter_code
_entity_poly.pdbx_strand_id
1 'polypeptide(L)'
;MEDNQTQIQFDYISFVKQLPNNYPYECIGFLVFLFYIFMYITGNTTNKKLALKFASTTYDFFKSNFTQVGVTNKENGPLLQSISSNSFGFMAQGRNNLNCLAVTIDLKKRQDLLSMLFFSFIWPERDTITIDIPLSSIPQPICFALVKKRDAKSYKEANLDLKYLCEKLSIDKIDDHLTLVTLGEGKEPLTSIFDSKLCSALGKYDKYIQNIHFTDQKTLLPNPYHLRATLINIESIDDYTEFISLILIIVDKIANYKLSASTRQQYEEERAKFEEIKSKDEKQKKIEEAQKKKTEKLLKEKQKIMSLPREQQIKLQDKEKRDEIKKKYAKRTMYM
;
A
#
# COMPACT_ATOMS: atom_id res chain seq x y z
N MET A 1 -47.92 -62.14 -9.75
CA MET A 1 -47.58 -60.93 -9.00
C MET A 1 -46.43 -60.30 -9.74
N GLU A 2 -46.74 -59.45 -10.72
CA GLU A 2 -45.74 -58.66 -11.45
C GLU A 2 -45.84 -57.23 -10.93
N ASP A 3 -44.76 -56.79 -10.28
CA ASP A 3 -44.60 -55.42 -9.80
C ASP A 3 -44.41 -54.49 -11.00
N ASN A 4 -45.45 -53.73 -11.32
CA ASN A 4 -45.40 -52.61 -12.26
C ASN A 4 -44.60 -51.46 -11.63
N GLN A 5 -43.28 -51.44 -11.81
CA GLN A 5 -42.47 -50.24 -11.62
C GLN A 5 -42.57 -49.38 -12.88
N THR A 6 -43.55 -48.48 -12.92
CA THR A 6 -43.67 -47.45 -13.95
C THR A 6 -42.49 -46.49 -13.81
N GLN A 7 -41.49 -46.59 -14.70
CA GLN A 7 -40.44 -45.59 -14.82
C GLN A 7 -41.06 -44.28 -15.32
N ILE A 8 -41.21 -43.30 -14.43
CA ILE A 8 -41.62 -41.94 -14.80
C ILE A 8 -40.45 -41.32 -15.57
N GLN A 9 -40.60 -41.23 -16.90
CA GLN A 9 -39.62 -40.56 -17.75
C GLN A 9 -39.76 -39.05 -17.55
N PHE A 10 -38.76 -38.41 -16.95
CA PHE A 10 -38.77 -36.97 -16.70
C PHE A 10 -38.61 -36.21 -18.02
N ASP A 11 -39.62 -35.43 -18.42
CA ASP A 11 -39.54 -34.59 -19.62
C ASP A 11 -38.79 -33.28 -19.32
N TYR A 12 -37.48 -33.31 -19.60
CA TYR A 12 -36.60 -32.18 -19.42
C TYR A 12 -37.00 -30.95 -20.24
N ILE A 13 -37.62 -31.13 -21.41
CA ILE A 13 -37.91 -30.03 -22.34
C ILE A 13 -39.07 -29.18 -21.81
N SER A 14 -40.14 -29.83 -21.33
CA SER A 14 -41.27 -29.11 -20.71
C SER A 14 -40.87 -28.47 -19.38
N PHE A 15 -40.06 -29.15 -18.57
CA PHE A 15 -39.54 -28.59 -17.32
C PHE A 15 -38.71 -27.31 -17.55
N VAL A 16 -37.78 -27.31 -18.50
CA VAL A 16 -36.96 -26.13 -18.83
C VAL A 16 -37.81 -24.97 -19.38
N LYS A 17 -38.86 -25.26 -20.16
CA LYS A 17 -39.77 -24.21 -20.66
C LYS A 17 -40.61 -23.57 -19.56
N GLN A 18 -40.96 -24.32 -18.50
CA GLN A 18 -41.78 -23.81 -17.40
C GLN A 18 -40.95 -23.19 -16.25
N LEU A 19 -39.64 -23.44 -16.24
CA LEU A 19 -38.69 -22.96 -15.23
C LEU A 19 -38.79 -21.45 -14.92
N PRO A 20 -38.87 -20.54 -15.92
CA PRO A 20 -38.99 -19.10 -15.65
C PRO A 20 -40.31 -18.70 -14.99
N ASN A 21 -41.39 -19.45 -15.25
CA ASN A 21 -42.72 -19.15 -14.69
C ASN A 21 -42.87 -19.72 -13.28
N ASN A 22 -42.31 -20.91 -13.02
CA ASN A 22 -42.42 -21.58 -11.72
C ASN A 22 -41.38 -21.08 -10.71
N TYR A 23 -40.20 -20.65 -11.19
CA TYR A 23 -39.05 -20.26 -10.37
C TYR A 23 -38.39 -18.96 -10.90
N PRO A 24 -39.14 -17.84 -10.95
CA PRO A 24 -38.63 -16.60 -11.54
C PRO A 24 -37.44 -16.02 -10.76
N TYR A 25 -37.45 -16.11 -9.42
CA TYR A 25 -36.39 -15.56 -8.56
C TYR A 25 -35.08 -16.35 -8.68
N GLU A 26 -35.18 -17.68 -8.80
CA GLU A 26 -34.04 -18.58 -9.00
C GLU A 26 -33.42 -18.35 -10.38
N CYS A 27 -34.24 -18.16 -11.41
CA CYS A 27 -33.77 -17.82 -12.76
C CYS A 27 -33.04 -16.47 -12.77
N ILE A 28 -33.59 -15.45 -12.11
CA ILE A 28 -32.94 -14.14 -11.97
C ILE A 28 -31.63 -14.27 -11.19
N GLY A 29 -31.64 -15.00 -10.06
CA GLY A 29 -30.45 -15.26 -9.26
C GLY A 29 -29.35 -15.96 -10.07
N PHE A 30 -29.72 -16.94 -10.89
CA PHE A 30 -28.79 -17.64 -11.77
C PHE A 30 -28.23 -16.72 -12.87
N LEU A 31 -29.06 -15.85 -13.47
CA LEU A 31 -28.59 -14.87 -14.45
C LEU A 31 -27.62 -13.86 -13.83
N VAL A 32 -27.90 -13.35 -12.63
CA VAL A 32 -27.00 -12.46 -11.88
C VAL A 32 -25.68 -13.17 -11.58
N PHE A 33 -25.74 -14.45 -11.21
CA PHE A 33 -24.55 -15.26 -10.97
C PHE A 33 -23.71 -15.46 -12.25
N LEU A 34 -24.34 -15.77 -13.39
CA LEU A 34 -23.65 -15.86 -14.68
C LEU A 34 -23.01 -14.53 -15.09
N PHE A 35 -23.71 -13.42 -14.88
CA PHE A 35 -23.18 -12.09 -15.12
C PHE A 35 -21.97 -11.78 -14.23
N TYR A 36 -22.02 -12.18 -12.95
CA TYR A 36 -20.88 -12.05 -12.04
C TYR A 36 -19.66 -12.84 -12.53
N ILE A 37 -19.85 -14.09 -12.98
CA ILE A 37 -18.77 -14.91 -13.56
C ILE A 37 -18.19 -14.24 -14.81
N PHE A 38 -19.05 -13.77 -15.71
CA PHE A 38 -18.62 -13.10 -16.94
C PHE A 38 -17.79 -11.85 -16.65
N MET A 39 -18.21 -11.03 -15.69
CA MET A 39 -17.48 -9.83 -15.26
C MET A 39 -16.14 -10.19 -14.60
N TYR A 40 -16.10 -11.24 -13.79
CA TYR A 40 -14.85 -11.74 -13.21
C TYR A 40 -13.85 -12.14 -14.28
N ILE A 41 -14.26 -12.96 -15.25
CA ILE A 41 -13.39 -13.46 -16.33
C ILE A 41 -12.90 -12.28 -17.17
N THR A 42 -13.79 -11.39 -17.58
CA THR A 42 -13.46 -10.22 -18.41
C THR A 42 -12.52 -9.26 -17.69
N GLY A 43 -12.81 -8.94 -16.43
CA GLY A 43 -12.00 -8.06 -15.60
C GLY A 43 -10.61 -8.61 -15.32
N ASN A 44 -10.50 -9.89 -14.95
CA ASN A 44 -9.23 -10.55 -14.71
C ASN A 44 -8.37 -10.63 -15.99
N THR A 45 -9.00 -10.92 -17.13
CA THR A 45 -8.30 -10.97 -18.42
C THR A 45 -7.79 -9.59 -18.84
N THR A 46 -8.59 -8.55 -18.63
CA THR A 46 -8.21 -7.16 -18.90
C THR A 46 -7.02 -6.75 -18.03
N ASN A 47 -7.09 -7.02 -16.72
CA ASN A 47 -6.00 -6.72 -15.79
C ASN A 47 -4.69 -7.43 -16.17
N LYS A 48 -4.76 -8.72 -16.49
CA LYS A 48 -3.60 -9.48 -16.98
C LYS A 48 -3.01 -8.88 -18.25
N LYS A 49 -3.86 -8.47 -19.20
CA LYS A 49 -3.41 -7.85 -20.46
C LYS A 49 -2.66 -6.53 -20.21
N LEU A 50 -3.16 -5.68 -19.32
CA LEU A 50 -2.48 -4.42 -18.95
C LEU A 50 -1.11 -4.70 -18.31
N ALA A 51 -1.05 -5.63 -17.37
CA ALA A 51 0.18 -5.95 -16.67
C ALA A 51 1.23 -6.59 -17.61
N LEU A 52 0.79 -7.44 -18.55
CA LEU A 52 1.65 -7.99 -19.60
C LEU A 52 2.12 -6.94 -20.60
N LYS A 53 1.29 -5.94 -20.96
CA LYS A 53 1.71 -4.80 -21.79
C LYS A 53 2.89 -4.08 -21.11
N PHE A 54 2.74 -3.70 -19.85
CA PHE A 54 3.82 -3.05 -19.10
C PHE A 54 5.10 -3.90 -19.07
N ALA A 55 4.97 -5.19 -18.72
CA ALA A 55 6.11 -6.08 -18.58
C ALA A 55 6.85 -6.27 -19.91
N SER A 56 6.12 -6.47 -21.02
CA SER A 56 6.72 -6.63 -22.36
C SER A 56 7.40 -5.36 -22.87
N THR A 57 6.82 -4.17 -22.67
CA THR A 57 7.44 -2.89 -23.06
C THR A 57 8.73 -2.60 -22.30
N THR A 58 8.81 -3.02 -21.04
CA THR A 58 9.95 -2.66 -20.16
C THR A 58 11.00 -3.76 -20.05
N TYR A 59 10.73 -4.97 -20.53
CA TYR A 59 11.59 -6.13 -20.34
C TYR A 59 13.02 -5.91 -20.85
N ASP A 60 13.18 -5.45 -22.09
CA ASP A 60 14.50 -5.23 -22.69
C ASP A 60 15.30 -4.13 -21.98
N PHE A 61 14.59 -3.10 -21.49
CA PHE A 61 15.19 -2.05 -20.67
C PHE A 61 15.73 -2.61 -19.34
N PHE A 62 14.95 -3.45 -18.64
CA PHE A 62 15.42 -4.06 -17.41
C PHE A 62 16.56 -5.05 -17.67
N LYS A 63 16.47 -5.87 -18.71
CA LYS A 63 17.50 -6.86 -19.05
C LYS A 63 18.84 -6.23 -19.43
N SER A 64 18.83 -5.04 -20.03
CA SER A 64 20.06 -4.29 -20.35
C SER A 64 20.68 -3.56 -19.15
N ASN A 65 19.87 -3.18 -18.15
CA ASN A 65 20.33 -2.40 -17.00
C ASN A 65 20.60 -3.21 -15.73
N PHE A 66 20.11 -4.44 -15.65
CA PHE A 66 20.15 -5.29 -14.46
C PHE A 66 20.69 -6.67 -14.80
N THR A 67 21.49 -7.23 -13.90
CA THR A 67 22.06 -8.59 -14.04
C THR A 67 20.97 -9.65 -13.95
N GLN A 68 19.97 -9.43 -13.10
CA GLN A 68 18.87 -10.37 -12.88
C GLN A 68 17.53 -9.63 -12.92
N VAL A 69 16.56 -10.17 -13.66
CA VAL A 69 15.21 -9.62 -13.81
C VAL A 69 14.19 -10.75 -13.75
N GLY A 70 13.15 -10.59 -12.94
CA GLY A 70 12.00 -11.50 -12.88
C GLY A 70 11.71 -12.01 -11.47
N VAL A 71 10.79 -12.96 -11.39
CA VAL A 71 10.29 -13.53 -10.12
C VAL A 71 11.20 -14.65 -9.62
N THR A 72 11.94 -15.29 -10.52
CA THR A 72 12.77 -16.46 -10.23
C THR A 72 14.17 -16.27 -10.78
N ASN A 73 15.18 -16.88 -10.14
CA ASN A 73 16.58 -16.85 -10.60
C ASN A 73 16.84 -17.72 -11.85
N LYS A 74 15.80 -18.15 -12.58
CA LYS A 74 15.91 -19.01 -13.76
C LYS A 74 15.82 -18.14 -15.01
N GLU A 75 16.69 -18.38 -16.00
CA GLU A 75 16.75 -17.60 -17.25
C GLU A 75 15.42 -17.56 -18.02
N ASN A 76 14.58 -18.59 -17.89
CA ASN A 76 13.24 -18.69 -18.49
C ASN A 76 12.10 -18.62 -17.44
N GLY A 77 12.35 -18.00 -16.28
CA GLY A 77 11.34 -17.81 -15.25
C GLY A 77 10.22 -16.86 -15.69
N PRO A 78 9.03 -16.91 -15.06
CA PRO A 78 7.98 -15.93 -15.30
C PRO A 78 8.49 -14.51 -14.99
N LEU A 79 8.33 -13.61 -15.95
CA LEU A 79 8.72 -12.21 -15.80
C LEU A 79 7.92 -11.50 -14.71
N LEU A 80 6.64 -11.85 -14.59
CA LEU A 80 5.69 -11.16 -13.73
C LEU A 80 4.96 -12.16 -12.82
N GLN A 81 4.90 -11.87 -11.52
CA GLN A 81 4.12 -12.63 -10.55
C GLN A 81 2.74 -12.01 -10.41
N SER A 82 1.69 -12.84 -10.43
CA SER A 82 0.36 -12.42 -9.96
C SER A 82 0.35 -12.53 -8.45
N ILE A 83 0.30 -11.38 -7.76
CA ILE A 83 0.15 -11.28 -6.31
C ILE A 83 -1.33 -11.47 -5.95
N SER A 84 -2.22 -10.88 -6.76
CA SER A 84 -3.68 -11.05 -6.71
C SER A 84 -4.29 -10.95 -8.11
N SER A 85 -5.62 -11.02 -8.24
CA SER A 85 -6.34 -10.78 -9.51
C SER A 85 -6.21 -9.36 -10.07
N ASN A 86 -5.71 -8.42 -9.26
CA ASN A 86 -5.54 -7.02 -9.65
C ASN A 86 -4.14 -6.46 -9.34
N SER A 87 -3.28 -7.21 -8.64
CA SER A 87 -1.92 -6.79 -8.29
C SER A 87 -0.90 -7.75 -8.90
N PHE A 88 0.09 -7.17 -9.56
CA PHE A 88 1.15 -7.91 -10.23
C PHE A 88 2.50 -7.29 -9.89
N GLY A 89 3.57 -8.07 -9.88
CA GLY A 89 4.88 -7.50 -9.61
C GLY A 89 6.04 -8.37 -10.01
N PHE A 90 7.22 -7.76 -10.06
CA PHE A 90 8.48 -8.45 -10.28
C PHE A 90 9.62 -7.67 -9.63
N MET A 91 10.78 -8.31 -9.56
CA MET A 91 11.99 -7.71 -9.01
C MET A 91 13.12 -7.71 -10.03
N ALA A 92 14.00 -6.72 -9.94
CA ALA A 92 15.24 -6.64 -10.69
C ALA A 92 16.40 -6.34 -9.74
N GLN A 93 17.57 -6.92 -10.00
CA GLN A 93 18.76 -6.87 -9.15
C GLN A 93 20.06 -6.79 -9.96
N GLY A 94 21.15 -6.41 -9.30
CA GLY A 94 22.48 -6.38 -9.90
C GLY A 94 22.73 -5.16 -10.78
N ARG A 95 22.21 -3.99 -10.36
CA ARG A 95 22.61 -2.67 -10.86
C ARG A 95 23.37 -1.94 -9.75
N ASN A 96 24.35 -1.13 -10.11
CA ASN A 96 25.09 -0.30 -9.16
C ASN A 96 24.15 0.66 -8.40
N ASN A 97 24.53 1.07 -7.19
CA ASN A 97 23.82 2.01 -6.31
C ASN A 97 22.45 1.56 -5.75
N LEU A 98 21.92 0.42 -6.19
CA LEU A 98 20.68 -0.15 -5.66
C LEU A 98 20.86 -1.62 -5.29
N ASN A 99 20.15 -2.06 -4.25
CA ASN A 99 20.15 -3.47 -3.84
C ASN A 99 19.22 -4.29 -4.73
N CYS A 100 17.98 -3.81 -4.84
CA CYS A 100 16.97 -4.36 -5.72
C CYS A 100 16.04 -3.24 -6.17
N LEU A 101 15.26 -3.54 -7.20
CA LEU A 101 14.15 -2.73 -7.67
C LEU A 101 12.93 -3.65 -7.68
N ALA A 102 11.89 -3.27 -6.95
CA ALA A 102 10.61 -3.97 -6.96
C ALA A 102 9.59 -3.12 -7.71
N VAL A 103 8.92 -3.70 -8.69
CA VAL A 103 7.80 -3.07 -9.39
C VAL A 103 6.51 -3.76 -8.96
N THR A 104 5.54 -2.96 -8.54
CA THR A 104 4.19 -3.41 -8.21
C THR A 104 3.20 -2.64 -9.08
N ILE A 105 2.35 -3.36 -9.78
CA ILE A 105 1.29 -2.85 -10.65
C ILE A 105 -0.02 -3.16 -9.96
N ASP A 106 -0.65 -2.16 -9.37
CA ASP A 106 -1.96 -2.28 -8.73
C ASP A 106 -3.03 -1.72 -9.65
N LEU A 107 -3.83 -2.61 -10.20
CA LEU A 107 -4.93 -2.29 -11.09
C LEU A 107 -6.24 -2.20 -10.31
N LYS A 108 -7.19 -1.45 -10.87
CA LYS A 108 -8.57 -1.44 -10.38
C LYS A 108 -9.12 -2.87 -10.34
N LYS A 109 -9.96 -3.16 -9.37
CA LYS A 109 -10.62 -4.48 -9.20
C LYS A 109 -11.73 -4.70 -10.24
N ARG A 110 -11.39 -4.70 -11.53
CA ARG A 110 -12.32 -4.92 -12.65
C ARG A 110 -13.04 -6.28 -12.58
N GLN A 111 -12.43 -7.26 -11.90
CA GLN A 111 -12.99 -8.60 -11.71
C GLN A 111 -14.10 -8.65 -10.64
N ASP A 112 -14.22 -7.61 -9.80
CA ASP A 112 -15.21 -7.57 -8.72
C ASP A 112 -16.33 -6.59 -9.05
N LEU A 113 -17.51 -7.15 -9.31
CA LEU A 113 -18.70 -6.40 -9.67
C LEU A 113 -19.11 -5.39 -8.59
N LEU A 114 -19.00 -5.76 -7.31
CA LEU A 114 -19.39 -4.87 -6.22
C LEU A 114 -18.43 -3.67 -6.11
N SER A 115 -17.13 -3.95 -6.25
CA SER A 115 -16.12 -2.89 -6.32
C SER A 115 -16.34 -1.97 -7.51
N MET A 116 -16.68 -2.52 -8.68
CA MET A 116 -16.91 -1.73 -9.89
C MET A 116 -18.20 -0.90 -9.83
N LEU A 117 -19.31 -1.45 -9.34
CA LEU A 117 -20.61 -0.77 -9.34
C LEU A 117 -20.82 0.15 -8.14
N PHE A 118 -20.46 -0.31 -6.94
CA PHE A 118 -20.79 0.42 -5.70
C PHE A 118 -19.58 1.19 -5.16
N PHE A 119 -18.44 0.53 -4.99
CA PHE A 119 -17.30 1.19 -4.33
C PHE A 119 -16.60 2.20 -5.23
N SER A 120 -16.55 1.99 -6.54
CA SER A 120 -15.90 2.93 -7.48
C SER A 120 -16.58 4.30 -7.52
N PHE A 121 -17.87 4.39 -7.20
CA PHE A 121 -18.59 5.66 -7.11
C PHE A 121 -18.20 6.46 -5.85
N ILE A 122 -18.00 5.76 -4.72
CA ILE A 122 -17.69 6.39 -3.42
C ILE A 122 -16.17 6.63 -3.29
N TRP A 123 -15.35 5.68 -3.72
CA TRP A 123 -13.90 5.71 -3.67
C TRP A 123 -13.32 5.31 -5.03
N PRO A 124 -13.01 6.29 -5.90
CA PRO A 124 -12.45 5.99 -7.21
C PRO A 124 -11.02 5.43 -7.08
N GLU A 125 -10.85 4.13 -7.35
CA GLU A 125 -9.55 3.50 -7.50
C GLU A 125 -8.90 3.92 -8.83
N ARG A 126 -7.58 4.05 -8.85
CA ARG A 126 -6.77 4.32 -10.05
C ARG A 126 -5.79 3.19 -10.26
N ASP A 127 -5.50 2.87 -11.50
CA ASP A 127 -4.40 1.95 -11.81
C ASP A 127 -3.08 2.67 -11.51
N THR A 128 -2.22 2.01 -10.74
CA THR A 128 -0.94 2.54 -10.30
C THR A 128 0.20 1.59 -10.62
N ILE A 129 1.38 2.18 -10.84
CA ILE A 129 2.65 1.45 -10.85
C ILE A 129 3.51 2.07 -9.76
N THR A 130 3.96 1.25 -8.83
CA THR A 130 4.87 1.61 -7.75
C THR A 130 6.22 0.98 -8.02
N ILE A 131 7.26 1.80 -8.03
CA ILE A 131 8.66 1.38 -8.16
C ILE A 131 9.34 1.65 -6.82
N ASP A 132 9.73 0.58 -6.15
CA ASP A 132 10.41 0.60 -4.86
C ASP A 132 11.89 0.26 -5.04
N ILE A 133 12.77 1.18 -4.66
CA ILE A 133 14.22 1.07 -4.86
C ILE A 133 14.94 1.29 -3.53
N PRO A 134 15.27 0.23 -2.77
CA PRO A 134 16.26 0.30 -1.71
C PRO A 134 17.66 0.54 -2.29
N LEU A 135 18.33 1.60 -1.83
CA LEU A 135 19.70 1.91 -2.24
C LEU A 135 20.69 0.93 -1.58
N SER A 136 21.80 0.65 -2.26
CA SER A 136 22.83 -0.29 -1.77
C SER A 136 23.87 0.35 -0.87
N SER A 137 24.39 1.51 -1.26
CA SER A 137 25.29 2.32 -0.46
C SER A 137 24.48 3.21 0.49
N ILE A 138 24.95 3.40 1.71
CA ILE A 138 24.43 4.39 2.66
C ILE A 138 24.67 5.79 2.06
N PRO A 139 23.66 6.44 1.47
CA PRO A 139 23.80 7.77 0.91
C PRO A 139 23.81 8.80 2.05
N GLN A 140 23.89 10.07 1.68
CA GLN A 140 23.72 11.17 2.63
C GLN A 140 22.32 11.14 3.27
N PRO A 141 22.18 11.57 4.54
CA PRO A 141 20.89 11.66 5.20
C PRO A 141 20.07 12.76 4.53
N ILE A 142 19.19 12.39 3.62
CA ILE A 142 18.32 13.32 2.89
C ILE A 142 16.92 12.72 2.89
N CYS A 143 15.91 13.56 3.16
CA CYS A 143 14.51 13.22 2.98
C CYS A 143 13.82 14.24 2.07
N PHE A 144 13.07 13.76 1.10
CA PHE A 144 12.23 14.61 0.26
C PHE A 144 11.10 13.84 -0.41
N ALA A 145 10.07 14.55 -0.82
CA ALA A 145 9.04 14.02 -1.71
C ALA A 145 8.60 15.07 -2.73
N LEU A 146 8.51 14.64 -4.00
CA LEU A 146 7.76 15.36 -5.03
C LEU A 146 6.35 14.79 -5.08
N VAL A 147 5.34 15.64 -4.86
CA VAL A 147 3.95 15.21 -4.73
C VAL A 147 3.02 16.18 -5.45
N LYS A 148 1.84 15.72 -5.86
CA LYS A 148 0.84 16.62 -6.44
C LYS A 148 0.46 17.72 -5.45
N LYS A 149 0.37 18.96 -5.94
CA LYS A 149 0.01 20.15 -5.13
C LYS A 149 -1.26 19.93 -4.29
N ARG A 150 -2.26 19.26 -4.87
CA ARG A 150 -3.55 18.94 -4.20
C ARG A 150 -3.41 17.96 -3.03
N ASP A 151 -2.43 17.06 -3.09
CA ASP A 151 -2.22 15.98 -2.11
C ASP A 151 -1.06 16.30 -1.14
N ALA A 152 -0.35 17.42 -1.32
CA ALA A 152 0.87 17.70 -0.57
C ALA A 152 0.68 17.72 0.96
N LYS A 153 -0.39 18.35 1.44
CA LYS A 153 -0.69 18.42 2.88
C LYS A 153 -1.06 17.05 3.45
N SER A 154 -1.96 16.31 2.78
CA SER A 154 -2.38 14.99 3.24
C SER A 154 -1.23 13.98 3.18
N TYR A 155 -0.38 14.04 2.15
CA TYR A 155 0.79 13.19 2.00
C TYR A 155 1.86 13.50 3.05
N LYS A 156 2.11 14.78 3.36
CA LYS A 156 3.02 15.17 4.47
C LYS A 156 2.52 14.62 5.80
N GLU A 157 1.25 14.77 6.13
CA GLU A 157 0.70 14.30 7.41
C GLU A 157 0.64 12.77 7.53
N ALA A 158 0.47 12.06 6.41
CA ALA A 158 0.41 10.60 6.39
C ALA A 158 1.77 9.93 6.59
N ASN A 159 2.88 10.62 6.28
CA ASN A 159 4.22 10.07 6.33
C ASN A 159 5.03 10.77 7.45
N LEU A 160 5.43 10.02 8.48
CA LEU A 160 6.05 10.59 9.69
C LEU A 160 7.38 11.29 9.37
N ASP A 161 8.21 10.72 8.52
CA ASP A 161 9.44 11.34 8.04
C ASP A 161 9.18 12.71 7.41
N LEU A 162 8.28 12.79 6.44
CA LEU A 162 7.94 14.07 5.79
C LEU A 162 7.31 15.07 6.77
N LYS A 163 6.49 14.59 7.71
CA LYS A 163 5.83 15.44 8.71
C LYS A 163 6.83 16.18 9.59
N TYR A 164 7.86 15.47 10.07
CA TYR A 164 8.79 15.98 11.08
C TYR A 164 10.10 16.50 10.51
N LEU A 165 10.53 16.00 9.36
CA LEU A 165 11.81 16.38 8.74
C LEU A 165 11.62 17.37 7.60
N CYS A 166 10.55 17.27 6.81
CA CYS A 166 10.40 18.03 5.58
C CYS A 166 9.47 19.24 5.72
N GLU A 167 9.84 20.33 5.05
CA GLU A 167 8.95 21.47 4.83
C GLU A 167 8.62 21.64 3.35
N LYS A 168 7.57 22.41 3.06
CA LYS A 168 7.28 22.77 1.68
C LYS A 168 8.34 23.74 1.17
N LEU A 169 9.08 23.33 0.15
CA LEU A 169 10.15 24.11 -0.45
C LEU A 169 9.73 24.60 -1.84
N SER A 170 10.11 25.83 -2.16
CA SER A 170 10.02 26.37 -3.52
C SER A 170 11.35 26.13 -4.23
N ILE A 171 11.31 25.28 -5.25
CA ILE A 171 12.36 25.01 -6.23
C ILE A 171 11.82 25.49 -7.57
N ASP A 172 12.27 26.66 -8.02
CA ASP A 172 11.72 27.41 -9.16
C ASP A 172 11.52 26.52 -10.41
N LYS A 173 12.45 25.59 -10.67
CA LYS A 173 12.40 24.68 -11.83
C LYS A 173 11.27 23.64 -11.78
N ILE A 174 10.77 23.32 -10.59
CA ILE A 174 9.71 22.34 -10.35
C ILE A 174 8.38 23.05 -10.13
N ASP A 175 8.34 23.99 -9.18
CA ASP A 175 7.09 24.58 -8.70
C ASP A 175 6.42 25.52 -9.71
N ASP A 176 7.20 26.15 -10.60
CA ASP A 176 6.65 27.10 -11.60
C ASP A 176 6.15 26.40 -12.87
N HIS A 177 6.62 25.19 -13.14
CA HIS A 177 6.39 24.50 -14.42
C HIS A 177 5.58 23.21 -14.28
N LEU A 178 5.53 22.61 -13.09
CA LEU A 178 4.89 21.32 -12.84
C LEU A 178 3.74 21.47 -11.86
N THR A 179 2.78 20.55 -11.92
CA THR A 179 1.73 20.43 -10.90
C THR A 179 2.22 19.73 -9.62
N LEU A 180 3.52 19.41 -9.56
CA LEU A 180 4.23 18.85 -8.41
C LEU A 180 4.71 19.97 -7.48
N VAL A 181 4.79 19.64 -6.20
CA VAL A 181 5.36 20.46 -5.15
C VAL A 181 6.45 19.66 -4.46
N THR A 182 7.51 20.36 -4.06
CA THR A 182 8.60 19.76 -3.31
C THR A 182 8.36 19.86 -1.81
N LEU A 183 8.35 18.71 -1.13
CA LEU A 183 8.54 18.60 0.30
C LEU A 183 9.99 18.17 0.54
N GLY A 184 10.73 18.87 1.38
CA GLY A 184 12.11 18.49 1.65
C GLY A 184 12.72 19.22 2.84
N GLU A 185 13.85 18.72 3.31
CA GLU A 185 14.59 19.27 4.46
C GLU A 185 15.42 20.50 4.09
N GLY A 186 15.85 20.63 2.83
CA GLY A 186 16.63 21.80 2.39
C GLY A 186 16.70 21.96 0.89
N LYS A 187 16.85 23.21 0.46
CA LYS A 187 16.87 23.56 -0.96
C LYS A 187 18.16 23.16 -1.68
N GLU A 188 19.29 23.20 -0.97
CA GLU A 188 20.62 22.90 -1.52
C GLU A 188 20.69 21.51 -2.18
N PRO A 189 20.43 20.39 -1.46
CA PRO A 189 20.49 19.05 -2.07
C PRO A 189 19.51 18.89 -3.24
N LEU A 190 18.30 19.42 -3.09
CA LEU A 190 17.24 19.23 -4.07
C LEU A 190 17.48 20.02 -5.35
N THR A 191 18.05 21.23 -5.25
CA THR A 191 18.39 22.03 -6.44
C THR A 191 19.53 21.40 -7.24
N SER A 192 20.43 20.67 -6.58
CA SER A 192 21.50 19.91 -7.24
C SER A 192 21.01 18.61 -7.88
N ILE A 193 20.18 17.85 -7.16
CA ILE A 193 19.59 16.61 -7.67
C ILE A 193 18.65 16.92 -8.85
N PHE A 194 17.76 17.89 -8.70
CA PHE A 194 16.78 18.32 -9.71
C PHE A 194 17.30 19.47 -10.56
N ASP A 195 18.26 19.16 -11.44
CA ASP A 195 18.74 20.09 -12.46
C ASP A 195 17.68 20.39 -13.53
N SER A 196 17.96 21.36 -14.41
CA SER A 196 17.02 21.80 -15.44
C SER A 196 16.65 20.67 -16.41
N LYS A 197 17.63 19.85 -16.80
CA LYS A 197 17.43 18.73 -17.71
C LYS A 197 16.47 17.69 -17.12
N LEU A 198 16.67 17.32 -15.86
CA LEU A 198 15.79 16.38 -15.16
C LEU A 198 14.40 16.96 -14.96
N CYS A 199 14.28 18.23 -14.58
CA CYS A 199 12.98 18.89 -14.41
C CYS A 199 12.19 18.93 -15.72
N SER A 200 12.84 19.29 -16.84
CA SER A 200 12.18 19.27 -18.16
C SER A 200 11.73 17.88 -18.57
N ALA A 201 12.52 16.83 -18.27
CA ALA A 201 12.13 15.46 -18.56
C ALA A 201 10.97 14.97 -17.66
N LEU A 202 10.98 15.35 -16.38
CA LEU A 202 9.87 15.08 -15.45
C LEU A 202 8.58 15.77 -15.91
N GLY A 203 8.67 16.93 -16.56
CA GLY A 203 7.51 17.65 -17.10
C GLY A 203 6.69 16.84 -18.10
N LYS A 204 7.31 15.96 -18.89
CA LYS A 204 6.59 15.05 -19.79
C LYS A 204 5.66 14.09 -19.05
N TYR A 205 6.05 13.71 -17.83
CA TYR A 205 5.35 12.72 -17.01
C TYR A 205 4.57 13.33 -15.86
N ASP A 206 4.58 14.67 -15.69
CA ASP A 206 3.96 15.35 -14.56
C ASP A 206 2.56 14.81 -14.28
N LYS A 207 1.67 14.85 -15.30
CA LYS A 207 0.31 14.29 -15.30
C LYS A 207 0.17 12.91 -14.62
N TYR A 208 1.17 12.04 -14.76
CA TYR A 208 1.14 10.65 -14.31
C TYR A 208 1.82 10.46 -12.95
N ILE A 209 2.73 11.33 -12.55
CA ILE A 209 3.46 11.19 -11.28
C ILE A 209 2.50 11.47 -10.12
N GLN A 210 2.26 10.48 -9.27
CA GLN A 210 1.53 10.70 -8.02
C GLN A 210 2.48 11.18 -6.92
N ASN A 211 3.60 10.46 -6.76
CA ASN A 211 4.64 10.83 -5.82
C ASN A 211 6.00 10.25 -6.25
N ILE A 212 7.09 10.95 -5.90
CA ILE A 212 8.46 10.45 -5.87
C ILE A 212 8.99 10.79 -4.48
N HIS A 213 9.14 9.81 -3.62
CA HIS A 213 9.50 9.98 -2.21
C HIS A 213 10.81 9.25 -1.93
N PHE A 214 11.82 9.99 -1.49
CA PHE A 214 13.07 9.45 -0.97
C PHE A 214 13.17 9.69 0.53
N THR A 215 13.57 8.68 1.28
CA THR A 215 13.79 8.79 2.72
C THR A 215 14.93 7.89 3.17
N ASP A 216 15.73 8.40 4.10
CA ASP A 216 16.76 7.65 4.83
C ASP A 216 16.16 6.81 5.96
N GLN A 217 14.89 7.04 6.33
CA GLN A 217 14.23 6.42 7.46
C GLN A 217 13.54 5.08 7.11
N LYS A 218 13.37 4.24 8.14
CA LYS A 218 12.55 3.02 8.06
C LYS A 218 11.07 3.37 8.24
N THR A 219 10.48 3.98 7.21
CA THR A 219 9.07 4.44 7.20
C THR A 219 8.24 3.70 6.16
N LEU A 220 8.56 3.80 4.86
CA LEU A 220 7.76 3.13 3.82
C LEU A 220 8.13 1.65 3.67
N LEU A 221 9.41 1.32 3.87
CA LEU A 221 9.96 -0.04 3.79
C LEU A 221 10.80 -0.35 5.04
N PRO A 222 10.99 -1.65 5.36
CA PRO A 222 11.87 -2.07 6.46
C PRO A 222 13.33 -1.62 6.27
N ASN A 223 13.72 -1.39 5.01
CA ASN A 223 15.05 -0.94 4.62
C ASN A 223 15.14 0.59 4.72
N PRO A 224 16.18 1.13 5.38
CA PRO A 224 16.48 2.55 5.30
C PRO A 224 16.98 2.90 3.88
N TYR A 225 16.98 4.19 3.54
CA TYR A 225 17.46 4.68 2.23
C TYR A 225 16.74 4.06 1.05
N HIS A 226 15.49 4.44 0.86
CA HIS A 226 14.68 3.95 -0.25
C HIS A 226 14.01 5.08 -1.01
N LEU A 227 13.95 4.92 -2.32
CA LEU A 227 13.16 5.75 -3.22
C LEU A 227 11.89 4.97 -3.62
N ARG A 228 10.73 5.55 -3.38
CA ARG A 228 9.44 5.08 -3.89
C ARG A 228 8.92 6.07 -4.92
N ALA A 229 8.65 5.59 -6.13
CA ALA A 229 7.98 6.37 -7.17
C ALA A 229 6.65 5.71 -7.54
N THR A 230 5.55 6.46 -7.49
CA THR A 230 4.23 5.98 -7.88
C THR A 230 3.70 6.77 -9.06
N LEU A 231 3.32 6.05 -10.12
CA LEU A 231 2.57 6.56 -11.26
C LEU A 231 1.08 6.21 -11.15
N ILE A 232 0.24 7.08 -11.70
CA ILE A 232 -1.20 6.89 -11.88
C ILE A 232 -1.57 6.99 -13.37
N ASN A 233 -2.77 6.51 -13.73
CA ASN A 233 -3.32 6.59 -15.09
C ASN A 233 -2.43 5.91 -16.15
N ILE A 234 -1.91 4.74 -15.78
CA ILE A 234 -0.91 4.00 -16.56
C ILE A 234 -1.42 3.59 -17.95
N GLU A 235 -2.73 3.40 -18.11
CA GLU A 235 -3.36 3.04 -19.40
C GLU A 235 -3.02 4.01 -20.54
N SER A 236 -2.76 5.27 -20.21
CA SER A 236 -2.42 6.33 -21.18
C SER A 236 -0.92 6.41 -21.52
N ILE A 237 -0.09 5.57 -20.91
CA ILE A 237 1.35 5.54 -21.16
C ILE A 237 1.65 4.36 -22.08
N ASP A 238 2.21 4.67 -23.26
CA ASP A 238 2.62 3.65 -24.23
C ASP A 238 4.03 3.16 -23.99
N ASP A 239 4.93 4.04 -23.52
CA ASP A 239 6.30 3.69 -23.16
C ASP A 239 6.66 4.18 -21.76
N TYR A 240 7.03 3.23 -20.90
CA TYR A 240 7.40 3.44 -19.50
C TYR A 240 8.91 3.52 -19.31
N THR A 241 9.70 3.16 -20.33
CA THR A 241 11.15 3.00 -20.22
C THR A 241 11.84 4.33 -19.92
N GLU A 242 11.47 5.41 -20.61
CA GLU A 242 12.02 6.75 -20.35
C GLU A 242 11.71 7.19 -18.91
N PHE A 243 10.50 6.96 -18.39
CA PHE A 243 10.19 7.28 -16.99
C PHE A 243 11.04 6.47 -16.00
N ILE A 244 11.13 5.14 -16.19
CA ILE A 244 11.93 4.29 -15.31
C ILE A 244 13.40 4.72 -15.36
N SER A 245 13.91 5.09 -16.54
CA SER A 245 15.24 5.66 -16.71
C SER A 245 15.43 6.95 -15.91
N LEU A 246 14.45 7.87 -15.91
CA LEU A 246 14.49 9.08 -15.08
C LEU A 246 14.55 8.76 -13.59
N ILE A 247 13.78 7.77 -13.13
CA ILE A 247 13.84 7.32 -11.73
C ILE A 247 15.23 6.75 -11.40
N LEU A 248 15.83 5.95 -12.28
CA LEU A 248 17.19 5.44 -12.07
C LEU A 248 18.23 6.57 -12.05
N ILE A 249 18.09 7.60 -12.90
CA ILE A 249 18.94 8.80 -12.87
C ILE A 249 18.82 9.53 -11.53
N ILE A 250 17.61 9.65 -10.98
CA ILE A 250 17.39 10.25 -9.65
C ILE A 250 18.14 9.44 -8.58
N VAL A 251 18.03 8.11 -8.61
CA VAL A 251 18.75 7.23 -7.67
C VAL A 251 20.26 7.43 -7.79
N ASP A 252 20.79 7.45 -9.01
CA ASP A 252 22.23 7.63 -9.24
C ASP A 252 22.71 9.02 -8.75
N LYS A 253 21.90 10.06 -8.93
CA LYS A 253 22.21 11.39 -8.37
C LYS A 253 22.20 11.41 -6.86
N ILE A 254 21.22 10.79 -6.20
CA ILE A 254 21.13 10.70 -4.74
C ILE A 254 22.32 9.94 -4.18
N ALA A 255 22.66 8.80 -4.77
CA ALA A 255 23.77 7.96 -4.31
C ALA A 255 25.12 8.67 -4.39
N ASN A 256 25.32 9.51 -5.42
CA ASN A 256 26.57 10.23 -5.63
C ASN A 256 26.62 11.62 -4.99
N TYR A 257 25.50 12.13 -4.49
CA TYR A 257 25.44 13.46 -3.90
C TYR A 257 26.17 13.50 -2.55
N LYS A 258 26.92 14.58 -2.30
CA LYS A 258 27.63 14.81 -1.04
C LYS A 258 27.12 16.09 -0.40
N LEU A 259 26.63 15.99 0.83
CA LEU A 259 26.27 17.15 1.63
C LEU A 259 27.53 17.86 2.11
N SER A 260 27.41 19.17 2.33
CA SER A 260 28.41 19.92 3.09
C SER A 260 28.49 19.38 4.52
N ALA A 261 29.65 19.49 5.16
CA ALA A 261 29.83 19.02 6.54
C ALA A 261 28.84 19.68 7.51
N SER A 262 28.57 20.97 7.32
CA SER A 262 27.62 21.73 8.13
C SER A 262 26.18 21.25 7.94
N THR A 263 25.74 21.09 6.69
CA THR A 263 24.37 20.63 6.38
C THR A 263 24.16 19.21 6.88
N ARG A 264 25.17 18.36 6.73
CA ARG A 264 25.14 16.98 7.23
C ARG A 264 24.96 16.92 8.74
N GLN A 265 25.73 17.71 9.50
CA GLN A 265 25.60 17.75 10.96
C GLN A 265 24.20 18.20 11.39
N GLN A 266 23.69 19.28 10.78
CA GLN A 266 22.33 19.75 11.07
C GLN A 266 21.29 18.65 10.81
N TYR A 267 21.41 17.96 9.68
CA TYR A 267 20.51 16.88 9.32
C TYR A 267 20.58 15.74 10.32
N GLU A 268 21.77 15.27 10.70
CA GLU A 268 21.95 14.23 11.72
C GLU A 268 21.33 14.62 13.08
N GLU A 269 21.44 15.88 13.51
CA GLU A 269 20.79 16.39 14.73
C GLU A 269 19.24 16.37 14.63
N GLU A 270 18.67 16.73 13.48
CA GLU A 270 17.24 16.63 13.22
C GLU A 270 16.75 15.17 13.26
N ARG A 271 17.56 14.20 12.79
CA ARG A 271 17.23 12.77 12.88
C ARG A 271 17.26 12.26 14.30
N ALA A 272 18.22 12.69 15.11
CA ALA A 272 18.26 12.33 16.53
C ALA A 272 16.98 12.78 17.25
N LYS A 273 16.49 13.99 16.96
CA LYS A 273 15.21 14.51 17.47
C LYS A 273 14.03 13.71 16.92
N PHE A 274 14.03 13.39 15.64
CA PHE A 274 12.99 12.58 15.01
C PHE A 274 12.89 11.18 15.61
N GLU A 275 14.02 10.51 15.87
CA GLU A 275 14.06 9.19 16.50
C GLU A 275 13.49 9.23 17.93
N GLU A 276 13.78 10.29 18.68
CA GLU A 276 13.20 10.50 20.01
C GLU A 276 11.67 10.67 19.94
N ILE A 277 11.18 11.48 19.00
CA ILE A 277 9.73 11.69 18.77
C ILE A 277 9.07 10.37 18.37
N LYS A 278 9.66 9.64 17.41
CA LYS A 278 9.16 8.34 16.96
C LYS A 278 9.08 7.33 18.12
N SER A 279 10.12 7.26 18.96
CA SER A 279 10.15 6.38 20.13
C SER A 279 9.05 6.74 21.14
N LYS A 280 8.82 8.04 21.38
CA LYS A 280 7.75 8.53 22.26
C LYS A 280 6.37 8.17 21.72
N ASP A 281 6.11 8.41 20.44
CA ASP A 281 4.85 8.08 19.77
C ASP A 281 4.59 6.56 19.78
N GLU A 282 5.60 5.74 19.52
CA GLU A 282 5.47 4.27 19.57
C GLU A 282 5.16 3.77 20.98
N LYS A 283 5.80 4.34 22.01
CA LYS A 283 5.50 4.02 23.42
C LYS A 283 4.07 4.41 23.78
N GLN A 284 3.64 5.60 23.38
CA GLN A 284 2.28 6.09 23.64
C GLN A 284 1.22 5.19 22.99
N LYS A 285 1.39 4.84 21.71
CA LYS A 285 0.49 3.91 21.00
C LYS A 285 0.41 2.54 21.69
N LYS A 286 1.54 1.99 22.16
CA LYS A 286 1.55 0.71 22.90
C LYS A 286 0.78 0.80 24.23
N ILE A 287 0.89 1.92 24.95
CA ILE A 287 0.15 2.15 26.19
C ILE A 287 -1.35 2.23 25.90
N GLU A 288 -1.76 2.97 24.87
CA GLU A 288 -3.16 3.11 24.46
C GLU A 288 -3.77 1.79 23.99
N GLU A 289 -3.06 1.01 23.17
CA GLU A 289 -3.52 -0.32 22.76
C GLU A 289 -3.66 -1.28 23.94
N ALA A 290 -2.72 -1.26 24.88
CA ALA A 290 -2.80 -2.08 26.08
C ALA A 290 -3.99 -1.68 26.97
N GLN A 291 -4.27 -0.38 27.09
CA GLN A 291 -5.45 0.12 27.79
C GLN A 291 -6.74 -0.29 27.09
N LYS A 292 -6.83 -0.16 25.76
CA LYS A 292 -7.99 -0.59 24.97
C LYS A 292 -8.26 -2.08 25.08
N LYS A 293 -7.22 -2.92 25.02
CA LYS A 293 -7.36 -4.38 25.23
C LYS A 293 -7.84 -4.72 26.64
N LYS A 294 -7.41 -3.96 27.65
CA LYS A 294 -7.88 -4.14 29.03
C LYS A 294 -9.35 -3.73 29.17
N THR A 295 -9.77 -2.59 28.62
CA THR A 295 -11.16 -2.13 28.69
C THR A 295 -12.10 -3.07 27.93
N GLU A 296 -11.72 -3.57 26.75
CA GLU A 296 -12.49 -4.56 26.00
C GLU A 296 -12.66 -5.89 26.75
N LYS A 297 -11.62 -6.39 27.43
CA LYS A 297 -11.71 -7.59 28.27
C LYS A 297 -12.67 -7.38 29.44
N LEU A 298 -12.55 -6.27 30.15
CA LEU A 298 -13.43 -5.94 31.27
C LEU A 298 -14.91 -5.82 30.81
N LEU A 299 -15.16 -5.25 29.63
CA LEU A 299 -16.51 -5.17 29.07
C LEU A 299 -17.07 -6.55 28.74
N LYS A 300 -16.28 -7.44 28.11
CA LYS A 300 -16.69 -8.82 27.82
C LYS A 300 -16.94 -9.63 29.10
N GLU A 301 -16.12 -9.46 30.13
CA GLU A 301 -16.32 -10.09 31.43
C GLU A 301 -17.61 -9.59 32.10
N LYS A 302 -17.86 -8.27 32.10
CA LYS A 302 -19.12 -7.70 32.61
C LYS A 302 -20.34 -8.24 31.85
N GLN A 303 -20.27 -8.34 30.52
CA GLN A 303 -21.36 -8.91 29.71
C GLN A 303 -21.59 -10.39 30.04
N LYS A 304 -20.52 -11.18 30.23
CA LYS A 304 -20.64 -12.58 30.69
C LYS A 304 -21.30 -12.65 32.06
N ILE A 305 -20.89 -11.83 33.02
CA ILE A 305 -21.49 -11.79 34.36
C ILE A 305 -22.97 -11.41 34.29
N MET A 306 -23.34 -10.43 33.46
CA MET A 306 -24.73 -10.01 33.25
C MET A 306 -25.59 -11.12 32.62
N SER A 307 -25.01 -12.03 31.82
CA SER A 307 -25.72 -13.16 31.22
C SER A 307 -25.94 -14.35 32.15
N LEU A 308 -25.31 -14.38 33.34
CA LEU A 308 -25.48 -15.46 34.31
C LEU A 308 -26.78 -15.31 35.12
N PRO A 309 -27.37 -16.40 35.65
CA PRO A 309 -28.51 -16.34 36.55
C PRO A 309 -28.25 -15.49 37.81
N ARG A 310 -29.29 -14.83 38.33
CA ARG A 310 -29.22 -13.82 39.41
C ARG A 310 -28.49 -14.29 40.68
N GLU A 311 -28.63 -15.56 41.06
CA GLU A 311 -27.93 -16.13 42.23
C GLU A 311 -26.40 -16.22 42.04
N GLN A 312 -25.94 -16.51 40.83
CA GLN A 312 -24.52 -16.60 40.51
C GLN A 312 -23.86 -15.21 40.43
N GLN A 313 -24.62 -14.19 40.00
CA GLN A 313 -24.17 -12.80 40.01
C GLN A 313 -23.90 -12.28 41.43
N ILE A 314 -24.79 -12.55 42.37
CA ILE A 314 -24.65 -12.13 43.78
C ILE A 314 -23.40 -12.75 44.40
N LYS A 315 -23.18 -14.07 44.18
CA LYS A 315 -21.97 -14.76 44.66
C LYS A 315 -20.67 -14.17 44.09
N LEU A 316 -20.67 -13.78 42.81
CA LEU A 316 -19.51 -13.15 42.16
C LEU A 316 -19.24 -11.75 42.71
N GLN A 317 -20.28 -10.92 42.89
CA GLN A 317 -20.14 -9.56 43.45
C GLN A 317 -19.65 -9.58 44.90
N ASP A 318 -20.14 -10.51 45.72
CA ASP A 318 -19.68 -10.65 47.10
C ASP A 318 -18.22 -11.12 47.19
N LYS A 319 -17.80 -11.98 46.25
CA LYS A 319 -16.40 -12.40 46.11
C LYS A 319 -15.51 -11.22 45.67
N GLU A 320 -15.93 -10.43 44.69
CA GLU A 320 -15.20 -9.23 44.23
C GLU A 320 -15.04 -8.20 45.35
N LYS A 321 -16.09 -7.93 46.12
CA LYS A 321 -16.02 -7.02 47.29
C LYS A 321 -15.01 -7.50 48.32
N ARG A 322 -15.00 -8.80 48.63
CA ARG A 322 -14.01 -9.39 49.57
C ARG A 322 -12.59 -9.25 49.05
N ASP A 323 -12.37 -9.45 47.75
CA ASP A 323 -11.04 -9.35 47.12
C ASP A 323 -10.56 -7.89 47.00
N GLU A 324 -11.45 -6.93 46.74
CA GLU A 324 -11.12 -5.50 46.77
C GLU A 324 -10.72 -5.03 48.16
N ILE A 325 -11.46 -5.46 49.18
CA ILE A 325 -11.14 -5.16 50.58
C ILE A 325 -9.74 -5.69 50.90
N LYS A 326 -9.42 -6.95 50.55
CA LYS A 326 -8.07 -7.52 50.73
C LYS A 326 -6.98 -6.75 49.99
N LYS A 327 -7.22 -6.34 48.73
CA LYS A 327 -6.26 -5.54 47.95
C LYS A 327 -6.01 -4.15 48.56
N LYS A 328 -7.06 -3.50 49.07
CA LYS A 328 -6.94 -2.19 49.75
C LYS A 328 -6.15 -2.32 51.05
N TYR A 329 -6.39 -3.36 51.84
CA TYR A 329 -5.62 -3.65 53.05
C TYR A 329 -4.14 -3.96 52.72
N ALA A 330 -3.87 -4.83 51.73
CA ALA A 330 -2.51 -5.17 51.33
C ALA A 330 -1.69 -3.97 50.81
N LYS A 331 -2.34 -3.05 50.07
CA LYS A 331 -1.69 -1.78 49.67
C LYS A 331 -1.36 -0.91 50.87
N ARG A 332 -2.27 -0.75 51.84
CA ARG A 332 -2.05 0.09 53.02
C ARG A 332 -0.87 -0.39 53.87
N THR A 333 -0.68 -1.69 54.03
CA THR A 333 0.46 -2.28 54.77
C THR A 333 1.77 -2.26 53.99
N MET A 334 1.77 -1.94 52.70
CA MET A 334 3.00 -1.83 51.88
C MET A 334 3.60 -0.41 51.91
N TYR A 335 2.83 0.59 52.37
CA TYR A 335 3.25 1.99 52.52
C TYR A 335 3.39 2.43 53.99
N MET A 336 3.30 1.49 54.94
CA MET A 336 3.72 1.62 56.34
C MET A 336 5.04 0.89 56.51
#